data_AF-S7U0H8-F1
#
_entry.id   AF-S7U0H8-F1
#
_cell.length_a   1.000
_cell.length_b   1.000
_cell.length_c   1.000
_cell.angle_alpha   90.00
_cell.angle_beta   90.00
_cell.angle_gamma   90.00
#
_symmetry.space_group_name_H-M   'P 1'
#
loop_
_entity.id
_entity.type
_entity.pdbx_description
1 polymer ?
#
loop_
_entity_poly.entity_id
_entity_poly.type
_entity_poly.pdbx_seq_one_letter_code
_entity_poly.pdbx_strand_id
1 'polypeptide(L)'
;MFGIGQFELLIIIVVALVVIGPNKLPELMRTIGKGFAEFKRVSSDVKQTFDAEVRRADDDARKKEEADRAKREAAKAEKAKAAAEAAAKAEAGAPDAENAAGTSGGTSTSAAPSGEASAAADSHAPKETPAAASEAAAEGEKPAGGDKA
;
A
#
# COMPACT_ATOMS: atom_id res chain seq x y z
N MET A 1 5.76 -22.44 -29.21
CA MET A 1 6.15 -23.81 -29.60
C MET A 1 5.76 -24.84 -28.54
N PHE A 2 4.56 -24.74 -27.95
CA PHE A 2 3.92 -25.82 -27.19
C PHE A 2 2.43 -25.74 -27.51
N GLY A 3 2.04 -26.33 -28.63
CA GLY A 3 0.64 -26.43 -29.05
C GLY A 3 -0.10 -27.49 -28.24
N ILE A 4 -0.04 -27.41 -26.92
CA ILE A 4 -0.82 -28.28 -26.04
C ILE A 4 -2.19 -27.61 -25.90
N GLY A 5 -3.13 -28.05 -26.72
CA GLY A 5 -4.53 -27.71 -26.57
C GLY A 5 -5.18 -28.50 -25.43
N GLN A 6 -6.45 -28.22 -25.20
CA GLN A 6 -7.22 -28.90 -24.16
C GLN A 6 -7.37 -30.40 -24.46
N PHE A 7 -7.39 -30.79 -25.73
CA PHE A 7 -7.49 -32.19 -26.15
C PHE A 7 -6.17 -32.97 -25.92
N GLU A 8 -5.02 -32.38 -26.21
CA GLU A 8 -3.72 -33.00 -25.96
C GLU A 8 -3.51 -33.22 -24.45
N LEU A 9 -3.89 -32.26 -23.62
CA LEU A 9 -3.85 -32.42 -22.16
C LEU A 9 -4.76 -33.56 -21.68
N LEU A 10 -5.97 -33.68 -22.23
CA LEU A 10 -6.91 -34.76 -21.90
C LEU A 10 -6.29 -36.14 -22.23
N ILE A 11 -5.69 -36.29 -23.41
CA ILE A 11 -5.03 -37.54 -23.83
C ILE A 11 -3.92 -37.92 -22.85
N ILE A 12 -3.08 -36.95 -22.44
CA ILE A 12 -2.02 -37.17 -21.46
C ILE A 12 -2.59 -37.62 -20.12
N ILE A 13 -3.69 -37.00 -19.66
CA ILE A 13 -4.37 -37.41 -18.42
C ILE A 13 -4.88 -38.84 -18.53
N VAL A 14 -5.52 -39.22 -19.64
CA VAL A 14 -6.01 -40.59 -19.84
C VAL A 14 -4.86 -41.59 -19.81
N VAL A 15 -3.75 -41.32 -20.51
CA VAL A 15 -2.57 -42.18 -20.49
C VAL A 15 -1.98 -42.29 -19.08
N ALA A 16 -1.87 -41.17 -18.36
CA ALA A 16 -1.39 -41.15 -16.97
C ALA A 16 -2.31 -41.97 -16.04
N LEU A 17 -3.63 -41.87 -16.22
CA LEU A 17 -4.63 -42.63 -15.46
C LEU A 17 -4.55 -44.13 -15.75
N VAL A 18 -4.22 -44.55 -16.98
CA VAL A 18 -4.04 -45.97 -17.32
C VAL A 18 -2.76 -46.52 -16.69
N VAL A 19 -1.66 -45.76 -16.74
CA VAL A 19 -0.35 -46.19 -16.22
C VAL A 19 -0.35 -46.23 -14.69
N ILE A 20 -0.85 -45.17 -14.04
CA ILE A 20 -0.84 -45.01 -12.58
C ILE A 20 -2.08 -45.66 -11.95
N GLY A 21 -3.21 -45.63 -12.65
CA GLY A 21 -4.53 -46.04 -12.16
C GLY A 21 -5.39 -44.84 -11.73
N PRO A 22 -6.70 -44.81 -12.05
CA PRO A 22 -7.58 -43.69 -11.73
C PRO A 22 -7.81 -43.51 -10.22
N ASN A 23 -7.66 -44.57 -9.45
CA ASN A 23 -7.77 -44.52 -7.99
C ASN A 23 -6.47 -44.02 -7.31
N LYS A 24 -5.31 -44.14 -7.99
CA LYS A 24 -4.00 -43.80 -7.42
C LYS A 24 -3.58 -42.37 -7.66
N LEU A 25 -3.99 -41.77 -8.77
CA LEU A 25 -3.76 -40.33 -9.02
C LEU A 25 -4.33 -39.44 -7.90
N PRO A 26 -5.60 -39.55 -7.46
CA PRO A 26 -6.12 -38.73 -6.37
C PRO A 26 -5.42 -39.02 -5.03
N GLU A 27 -5.01 -40.28 -4.79
CA GLU A 27 -4.26 -40.66 -3.59
C GLU A 27 -2.87 -40.00 -3.53
N LEU A 28 -2.16 -39.98 -4.66
CA LEU A 28 -0.88 -39.27 -4.81
C LEU A 28 -1.05 -37.76 -4.64
N MET A 29 -2.04 -37.16 -5.30
CA MET A 29 -2.33 -35.73 -5.19
C MET A 29 -2.69 -35.33 -3.76
N ARG A 30 -3.42 -36.19 -3.04
CA ARG A 30 -3.76 -35.92 -1.63
C ARG A 30 -2.53 -35.98 -0.72
N THR A 31 -1.56 -36.82 -1.03
CA THR A 31 -0.31 -36.94 -0.28
C THR A 31 0.62 -35.75 -0.57
N ILE A 32 0.83 -35.43 -1.84
CA ILE A 32 1.61 -34.26 -2.28
C ILE A 32 0.95 -32.98 -1.77
N GLY A 33 -0.37 -32.88 -1.87
CA GLY A 33 -1.14 -31.72 -1.42
C GLY A 33 -1.05 -31.48 0.08
N LYS A 34 -1.06 -32.54 0.90
CA LYS A 34 -0.82 -32.41 2.35
C LYS A 34 0.57 -31.87 2.66
N GLY A 35 1.61 -32.42 2.01
CA GLY A 35 2.98 -31.92 2.18
C GLY A 35 3.14 -30.46 1.74
N PHE A 36 2.51 -30.08 0.62
CA PHE A 36 2.51 -28.70 0.15
C PHE A 36 1.74 -27.76 1.09
N ALA A 37 0.63 -28.22 1.68
CA ALA A 37 -0.14 -27.45 2.66
C ALA A 37 0.65 -27.22 3.95
N GLU A 38 1.36 -28.24 4.45
CA GLU A 38 2.25 -28.10 5.60
C GLU A 38 3.42 -27.16 5.28
N PHE A 39 4.06 -27.31 4.12
CA PHE A 39 5.12 -26.41 3.67
C PHE A 39 4.64 -24.95 3.54
N LYS A 40 3.44 -24.74 2.99
CA LYS A 40 2.79 -23.43 2.89
C LYS A 40 2.56 -22.81 4.27
N ARG A 41 2.12 -23.61 5.25
CA ARG A 41 1.90 -23.16 6.63
C ARG A 41 3.21 -22.73 7.29
N VAL A 42 4.24 -23.58 7.23
CA VAL A 42 5.58 -23.25 7.76
C VAL A 42 6.13 -21.98 7.10
N SER A 43 6.00 -21.88 5.77
CA SER A 43 6.42 -20.68 5.03
C SER A 43 5.66 -19.43 5.46
N SER A 44 4.36 -19.57 5.76
CA SER A 44 3.52 -18.47 6.25
C SER A 44 3.95 -18.01 7.63
N ASP A 45 4.26 -18.93 8.54
CA ASP A 45 4.69 -18.62 9.91
C ASP A 45 6.05 -17.89 9.92
N VAL A 46 6.98 -18.33 9.07
CA VAL A 46 8.28 -17.65 8.88
C VAL A 46 8.06 -16.25 8.30
N LYS A 47 7.22 -16.12 7.27
CA LYS A 47 6.91 -14.81 6.68
C LYS A 47 6.29 -13.87 7.71
N GLN A 48 5.35 -14.35 8.51
CA GLN A 48 4.70 -13.55 9.55
C GLN A 48 5.70 -13.09 10.62
N THR A 49 6.63 -13.96 11.02
CA THR A 49 7.67 -13.63 11.99
C THR A 49 8.63 -12.58 11.42
N PHE A 50 9.05 -12.75 10.17
CA PHE A 50 9.92 -11.79 9.49
C PHE A 50 9.24 -10.44 9.28
N ASP A 51 7.99 -10.42 8.80
CA ASP A 51 7.21 -9.19 8.61
C ASP A 51 7.00 -8.47 9.96
N ALA A 52 6.80 -9.20 11.06
CA ALA A 52 6.68 -8.61 12.39
C ALA A 52 8.00 -7.99 12.89
N GLU A 53 9.13 -8.65 12.63
CA GLU A 53 10.45 -8.15 13.03
C GLU A 53 10.86 -6.94 12.20
N VAL A 54 10.66 -6.98 10.88
CA VAL A 54 10.90 -5.84 9.98
C VAL A 54 10.06 -4.64 10.40
N ARG A 55 8.77 -4.86 10.68
CA ARG A 55 7.88 -3.78 11.12
C ARG A 55 8.33 -3.17 12.45
N ARG A 56 8.80 -3.98 13.41
CA ARG A 56 9.37 -3.48 14.67
C ARG A 56 10.64 -2.68 14.44
N ALA A 57 11.53 -3.17 13.59
CA ALA A 57 12.76 -2.47 13.25
C ALA A 57 12.49 -1.10 12.59
N ASP A 58 11.51 -1.02 11.68
CA ASP A 58 11.07 0.23 11.07
C ASP A 58 10.46 1.19 12.10
N ASP A 59 9.59 0.69 12.99
CA ASP A 59 8.95 1.50 14.03
C ASP A 59 9.98 2.06 15.04
N ASP A 60 10.97 1.26 15.42
CA ASP A 60 12.04 1.68 16.33
C ASP A 60 13.00 2.68 15.67
N ALA A 61 13.30 2.49 14.37
CA ALA A 61 14.08 3.45 13.59
C ALA A 61 13.38 4.82 13.52
N ARG A 62 12.08 4.84 13.25
CA ARG A 62 11.27 6.08 13.22
C ARG A 62 11.26 6.79 14.57
N LYS A 63 11.00 6.06 15.66
CA LYS A 63 11.01 6.65 17.01
C LYS A 63 12.37 7.25 17.38
N LYS A 64 13.45 6.59 16.99
CA LYS A 64 14.81 7.09 17.24
C LYS A 64 15.08 8.37 16.45
N GLU A 65 14.68 8.42 15.18
CA GLU A 65 14.78 9.62 14.35
C GLU A 65 13.98 10.79 14.94
N GLU A 66 12.74 10.55 15.36
CA GLU A 66 11.90 11.56 16.02
C GLU A 66 12.52 12.08 17.33
N ALA A 67 13.06 11.18 18.16
CA ALA A 67 13.72 11.55 19.40
C ALA A 67 15.01 12.35 19.16
N ASP A 68 15.81 11.97 18.17
CA ASP A 68 17.01 12.71 17.77
C ASP A 68 16.66 14.09 17.21
N ARG A 69 15.58 14.21 16.43
CA ARG A 69 15.06 15.48 15.92
C ARG A 69 14.60 16.39 17.07
N ALA A 70 13.81 15.87 18.00
CA ALA A 70 13.33 16.62 19.16
C ALA A 70 14.50 17.10 20.05
N LYS A 71 15.50 16.26 20.30
CA LYS A 71 16.72 16.64 21.05
C LYS A 71 17.49 17.76 20.34
N ARG A 72 17.64 17.68 19.01
CA ARG A 72 18.32 18.71 18.22
C ARG A 72 17.55 20.03 18.23
N GLU A 73 16.22 19.98 18.16
CA GLU A 73 15.37 21.17 18.25
C GLU A 73 15.45 21.81 19.64
N ALA A 74 15.40 21.02 20.71
CA ALA A 74 15.56 21.51 22.08
C ALA A 74 16.95 22.14 22.29
N ALA A 75 18.03 21.49 21.83
CA ALA A 75 19.39 22.03 21.92
C ALA A 75 19.58 23.31 21.10
N LYS A 76 18.92 23.43 19.93
CA LYS A 76 18.92 24.67 19.14
C LYS A 76 18.16 25.80 19.84
N ALA A 77 17.00 25.51 20.43
CA ALA A 77 16.22 26.49 21.17
C ALA A 77 16.98 27.01 22.39
N GLU A 78 17.66 26.13 23.12
CA GLU A 78 18.47 26.48 24.30
C GLU A 78 19.68 27.37 23.91
N LYS A 79 20.39 27.01 22.83
CA LYS A 79 21.45 27.87 22.25
C LYS A 79 20.93 29.22 21.74
N ALA A 80 19.75 29.27 21.12
CA ALA A 80 19.15 30.51 20.66
C ALA A 80 18.76 31.42 21.83
N LYS A 81 18.25 30.83 22.92
CA LYS A 81 17.93 31.56 24.16
C LYS A 81 19.19 32.10 24.84
N ALA A 82 20.24 31.30 24.93
CA ALA A 82 21.54 31.72 25.47
C ALA A 82 22.19 32.83 24.61
N ALA A 83 22.06 32.77 23.28
CA ALA A 83 22.52 33.83 22.39
C ALA A 83 21.72 35.13 22.51
N ALA A 84 20.40 35.03 22.69
CA ALA A 84 19.54 36.19 22.94
C ALA A 84 19.81 36.85 24.31
N GLU A 85 20.09 36.05 25.34
CA GLU A 85 20.44 36.54 26.68
C GLU A 85 21.85 37.16 26.71
N ALA A 86 22.80 36.62 25.93
CA ALA A 86 24.11 37.23 25.73
C ALA A 86 24.05 38.55 24.97
N ALA A 87 23.13 38.70 24.01
CA ALA A 87 22.88 39.95 23.29
C ALA A 87 22.19 41.00 24.19
N ALA A 88 21.23 40.59 25.02
CA ALA A 88 20.55 41.48 25.96
C ALA A 88 21.48 42.05 27.05
N LYS A 89 22.56 41.35 27.40
CA LYS A 89 23.57 41.84 28.35
C LYS A 89 24.57 42.82 27.74
N ALA A 90 24.57 43.00 26.41
CA ALA A 90 25.43 43.94 25.71
C ALA A 90 24.79 45.35 25.52
N GLU A 91 23.48 45.51 25.72
CA GLU A 91 22.77 46.79 25.57
C GLU A 91 22.43 47.45 26.93
N ALA A 92 23.46 47.80 27.71
CA ALA A 92 23.36 48.81 28.78
C ALA A 92 24.25 50.02 28.46
N GLY A 93 24.15 50.52 27.23
CA GLY A 93 24.87 51.68 26.73
C GLY A 93 24.17 52.27 25.51
N ALA A 94 23.06 52.97 25.74
CA ALA A 94 22.40 53.87 24.78
C ALA A 94 23.23 55.19 24.64
N PRO A 95 23.03 56.08 23.63
CA PRO A 95 21.75 56.33 22.96
C PRO A 95 21.74 56.73 21.45
N ASP A 96 20.51 56.76 20.95
CA ASP A 96 19.87 57.62 19.93
C ASP A 96 20.59 58.05 18.64
N ALA A 97 19.94 57.72 17.51
CA ALA A 97 19.80 58.64 16.38
C ALA A 97 18.54 58.31 15.56
N GLU A 98 17.51 59.11 15.81
CA GLU A 98 16.33 59.43 15.01
C GLU A 98 16.67 59.76 13.55
N ASN A 99 15.98 59.15 12.56
CA ASN A 99 15.48 59.88 11.39
C ASN A 99 14.35 59.12 10.67
N ALA A 100 13.47 59.92 10.09
CA ALA A 100 12.13 59.67 9.65
C ALA A 100 11.98 59.20 8.18
N ALA A 101 10.74 58.75 7.92
CA ALA A 101 9.92 59.04 6.74
C ALA A 101 10.18 58.32 5.39
N GLY A 102 9.06 57.94 4.75
CA GLY A 102 8.94 57.69 3.31
C GLY A 102 8.22 56.38 2.98
N THR A 103 6.88 56.36 2.89
CA THR A 103 6.11 56.67 1.66
C THR A 103 5.86 55.44 0.78
N SER A 104 4.58 55.05 0.80
CA SER A 104 3.73 54.49 -0.26
C SER A 104 4.31 53.64 -1.40
N GLY A 105 3.59 52.55 -1.66
CA GLY A 105 3.08 52.28 -3.01
C GLY A 105 3.54 50.94 -3.59
N GLY A 106 2.57 50.19 -4.13
CA GLY A 106 2.87 49.23 -5.19
C GLY A 106 2.26 47.85 -5.03
N THR A 107 0.93 47.76 -5.17
CA THR A 107 0.30 46.58 -5.76
C THR A 107 0.96 46.31 -7.12
N SER A 108 1.49 45.11 -7.33
CA SER A 108 1.66 44.55 -8.67
C SER A 108 1.64 43.03 -8.62
N THR A 109 0.46 42.54 -9.00
CA THR A 109 0.21 41.30 -9.72
C THR A 109 1.29 41.02 -10.77
N SER A 110 1.85 39.82 -10.78
CA SER A 110 2.50 39.22 -11.94
C SER A 110 2.40 37.71 -11.77
N ALA A 111 1.37 37.07 -12.33
CA ALA A 111 1.28 36.65 -13.73
C ALA A 111 2.20 35.44 -14.02
N ALA A 112 1.53 34.29 -14.16
CA ALA A 112 2.04 33.08 -14.79
C ALA A 112 2.50 33.34 -16.24
N PRO A 113 3.37 32.46 -16.75
CA PRO A 113 3.18 31.91 -18.09
C PRO A 113 3.28 30.37 -18.05
N SER A 114 2.31 29.62 -18.59
CA SER A 114 2.06 29.34 -20.03
C SER A 114 2.87 28.15 -20.55
N GLY A 115 2.15 27.20 -21.17
CA GLY A 115 2.66 26.20 -22.12
C GLY A 115 3.02 24.86 -21.47
N GLU A 116 2.67 23.68 -22.00
CA GLU A 116 2.23 23.32 -23.34
C GLU A 116 1.63 21.89 -23.32
N ALA A 117 0.63 21.71 -24.20
CA ALA A 117 0.31 20.52 -24.99
C ALA A 117 0.24 19.11 -24.34
N SER A 118 -0.93 18.47 -24.44
CA SER A 118 -1.19 17.60 -25.61
C SER A 118 -2.66 17.16 -25.67
N ALA A 119 -3.23 17.34 -26.86
CA ALA A 119 -4.58 16.94 -27.26
C ALA A 119 -4.59 15.51 -27.85
N ALA A 120 -5.82 14.99 -27.99
CA ALA A 120 -6.34 13.87 -28.80
C ALA A 120 -7.12 12.88 -27.89
N ALA A 121 -8.47 12.83 -27.85
CA ALA A 121 -9.44 12.54 -28.92
C ALA A 121 -9.05 11.23 -29.65
N ASP A 122 -9.85 10.19 -29.86
CA ASP A 122 -11.31 10.02 -29.92
C ASP A 122 -11.57 8.51 -30.16
N SER A 123 -12.77 8.03 -29.83
CA SER A 123 -13.45 6.85 -30.41
C SER A 123 -12.89 5.42 -30.24
N HIS A 124 -13.61 4.57 -29.49
CA HIS A 124 -14.47 3.53 -30.10
C HIS A 124 -15.28 2.75 -29.04
N ALA A 125 -16.61 2.80 -29.20
CA ALA A 125 -17.53 1.79 -28.68
C ALA A 125 -17.39 0.48 -29.47
N PRO A 126 -17.94 -0.64 -28.96
CA PRO A 126 -19.25 -1.00 -29.48
C PRO A 126 -20.26 -1.43 -28.41
N LYS A 127 -21.51 -1.10 -28.71
CA LYS A 127 -22.71 -1.72 -28.16
C LYS A 127 -22.83 -3.13 -28.74
N GLU A 128 -23.22 -4.11 -27.93
CA GLU A 128 -24.27 -5.07 -28.28
C GLU A 128 -25.04 -5.49 -27.02
N THR A 129 -26.37 -5.41 -27.15
CA THR A 129 -27.41 -5.69 -26.17
C THR A 129 -27.76 -7.20 -26.15
N PRO A 130 -28.56 -7.68 -25.18
CA PRO A 130 -28.60 -9.06 -24.71
C PRO A 130 -29.61 -9.93 -25.47
N ALA A 131 -29.37 -11.24 -25.48
CA ALA A 131 -30.36 -12.24 -25.87
C ALA A 131 -30.49 -13.30 -24.76
N ALA A 132 -31.74 -13.64 -24.50
CA ALA A 132 -32.29 -14.40 -23.40
C ALA A 132 -31.99 -15.91 -23.41
N ALA A 133 -32.03 -16.52 -22.21
CA ALA A 133 -32.76 -17.74 -21.85
C ALA A 133 -32.28 -18.17 -20.44
N SER A 134 -33.13 -18.03 -19.42
CA SER A 134 -33.94 -19.12 -18.81
C SER A 134 -33.13 -19.93 -17.79
N GLU A 135 -33.60 -20.38 -16.64
CA GLU A 135 -34.72 -20.13 -15.71
C GLU A 135 -34.49 -21.18 -14.60
N ALA A 136 -34.71 -20.83 -13.33
CA ALA A 136 -34.90 -21.73 -12.16
C ALA A 136 -33.72 -22.66 -11.75
N ALA A 137 -33.41 -22.94 -10.48
CA ALA A 137 -34.11 -22.74 -9.22
C ALA A 137 -33.07 -22.59 -8.09
N ALA A 138 -33.25 -21.58 -7.24
CA ALA A 138 -32.56 -21.45 -5.97
C ALA A 138 -33.64 -21.48 -4.89
N GLU A 139 -33.82 -22.64 -4.25
CA GLU A 139 -34.63 -22.78 -3.05
C GLU A 139 -33.66 -22.75 -1.85
N GLY A 140 -33.44 -21.54 -1.33
CA GLY A 140 -32.71 -21.30 -0.09
C GLY A 140 -33.70 -21.27 1.06
N GLU A 141 -33.82 -22.38 1.79
CA GLU A 141 -34.63 -22.48 2.99
C GLU A 141 -33.79 -22.17 4.24
N LYS A 142 -34.16 -21.12 4.99
CA LYS A 142 -33.89 -20.92 6.43
C LYS A 142 -34.75 -19.73 6.90
N PRO A 143 -35.16 -19.59 8.19
CA PRO A 143 -35.02 -20.49 9.35
C PRO A 143 -36.33 -20.72 10.15
N ALA A 144 -36.50 -21.90 10.74
CA ALA A 144 -37.30 -22.09 11.96
C ALA A 144 -36.28 -22.28 13.10
N GLY A 145 -36.24 -21.42 14.11
CA GLY A 145 -37.25 -21.40 15.17
C GLY A 145 -36.74 -22.28 16.31
N GLY A 146 -35.66 -21.83 16.96
CA GLY A 146 -35.04 -22.52 18.09
C GLY A 146 -35.85 -22.29 19.36
N ASP A 147 -36.25 -23.42 19.93
CA ASP A 147 -37.02 -23.67 21.13
C ASP A 147 -36.53 -22.92 22.38
N LYS A 148 -37.49 -22.41 23.15
CA LYS A 148 -37.35 -21.95 24.53
C LYS A 148 -37.97 -23.04 25.42
N ALA A 149 -37.16 -23.77 26.16
CA ALA A 149 -37.51 -24.42 27.43
C ALA A 149 -36.25 -24.83 28.19
#